data_AF-A0A9E2X8X7-F1
#
_entry.id   AF-A0A9E2X8X7-F1
#
_cell.length_a   1.000
_cell.length_b   1.000
_cell.length_c   1.000
_cell.angle_alpha   90.00
_cell.angle_beta   90.00
_cell.angle_gamma   90.00
#
_symmetry.space_group_name_H-M   'P 1'
#
loop_
_entity.id
_entity.type
_entity.pdbx_description
1 polymer ?
#
loop_
_entity_poly.entity_id
_entity_poly.type
_entity_poly.pdbx_seq_one_letter_code
_entity_poly.pdbx_strand_id
1 'polypeptide(L)'
;MAFTQPLGHLGWVEGKNLRTDYRFAAGDPALFKTYAAELVDLRPDAILASTAPALAALQQQTSTIPIVFVLVPDPVGRGLVKSLARPGGNITGFASYDASIIGKWAELLKEAVPGVTRASTRTPLLRRRSIP
;
A
#
# COMPACT_ATOMS: atom_id res chain seq x y z
N MET A 1 -13.55 -9.08 -2.10
CA MET A 1 -14.28 -9.59 -3.29
C MET A 1 -14.26 -8.65 -4.50
N ALA A 2 -13.90 -7.35 -4.36
CA ALA A 2 -13.86 -6.42 -5.49
C ALA A 2 -12.73 -6.67 -6.50
N PHE A 3 -11.61 -7.29 -6.10
CA PHE A 3 -10.45 -7.51 -7.00
C PHE A 3 -10.63 -8.72 -7.93
N THR A 4 -11.32 -9.78 -7.49
CA THR A 4 -11.46 -11.02 -8.26
C THR A 4 -12.56 -10.97 -9.31
N GLN A 5 -13.58 -10.12 -9.13
CA GLN A 5 -14.67 -9.97 -10.10
C GLN A 5 -14.20 -9.49 -11.49
N PRO A 6 -13.41 -8.41 -11.60
CA PRO A 6 -12.89 -7.97 -12.90
C PRO A 6 -12.02 -9.01 -13.60
N LEU A 7 -11.27 -9.81 -12.84
CA LEU A 7 -10.46 -10.90 -13.38
C LEU A 7 -11.32 -11.96 -14.09
N GLY A 8 -12.49 -12.27 -13.54
CA GLY A 8 -13.48 -13.14 -14.18
C GLY A 8 -13.94 -12.62 -15.55
N HIS A 9 -14.19 -11.32 -15.68
CA HIS A 9 -14.56 -10.71 -16.98
C HIS A 9 -13.42 -10.75 -18.00
N LEU A 10 -12.17 -10.81 -17.53
CA LEU A 10 -10.98 -10.98 -18.36
C LEU A 10 -10.68 -12.46 -18.67
N GLY A 11 -11.54 -13.40 -18.25
CA GLY A 11 -11.39 -14.83 -18.50
C GLY A 11 -10.54 -15.59 -17.50
N TRP A 12 -10.17 -14.96 -16.37
CA TRP A 12 -9.46 -15.64 -15.27
C TRP A 12 -10.46 -16.30 -14.32
N VAL A 13 -10.35 -17.62 -14.21
CA VAL A 13 -11.26 -18.48 -13.44
C VAL A 13 -10.45 -19.26 -12.43
N GLU A 14 -10.79 -19.06 -11.15
CA GLU A 14 -10.16 -19.75 -10.02
C GLU A 14 -10.24 -21.27 -10.20
N GLY A 15 -9.12 -21.97 -9.94
CA GLY A 15 -9.01 -23.41 -10.07
C GLY A 15 -8.89 -23.93 -11.52
N LYS A 16 -9.00 -23.06 -12.53
CA LYS A 16 -8.76 -23.42 -13.94
C LYS A 16 -7.46 -22.82 -14.45
N ASN A 17 -7.38 -21.50 -14.48
CA ASN A 17 -6.23 -20.73 -14.97
C ASN A 17 -5.82 -19.61 -14.00
N LEU A 18 -6.49 -19.50 -12.86
CA LEU A 18 -6.12 -18.61 -11.76
C LEU A 18 -6.01 -19.43 -10.47
N ARG A 19 -4.95 -19.17 -9.70
CA ARG A 19 -4.81 -19.63 -8.32
C ARG A 19 -4.48 -18.43 -7.46
N THR A 20 -5.25 -18.24 -6.41
CA THR A 20 -5.07 -17.12 -5.47
C THR A 20 -4.64 -17.66 -4.10
N ASP A 21 -3.38 -17.42 -3.74
CA ASP A 21 -2.87 -17.68 -2.39
C ASP A 21 -2.95 -16.39 -1.54
N TYR A 22 -3.59 -16.46 -0.37
CA TYR A 22 -3.84 -15.30 0.48
C TYR A 22 -3.14 -15.41 1.83
N ARG A 23 -2.67 -14.29 2.36
CA ARG A 23 -2.08 -14.15 3.70
C ARG A 23 -2.58 -12.89 4.38
N PHE A 24 -2.95 -13.01 5.65
CA PHE A 24 -3.45 -11.91 6.47
C PHE A 24 -2.68 -11.82 7.78
N ALA A 25 -1.85 -10.79 7.91
CA ALA A 25 -0.99 -10.57 9.07
C ALA A 25 -1.71 -9.91 10.27
N ALA A 26 -2.95 -9.47 10.12
CA ALA A 26 -3.72 -8.80 11.19
C ALA A 26 -3.00 -7.64 11.90
N GLY A 27 -2.02 -7.00 11.25
CA GLY A 27 -1.23 -5.91 11.82
C GLY A 27 0.05 -6.35 12.56
N ASP A 28 0.32 -7.65 12.68
CA ASP A 28 1.52 -8.18 13.33
C ASP A 28 2.76 -8.03 12.42
N PRO A 29 3.80 -7.26 12.85
CA PRO A 29 5.05 -7.11 12.12
C PRO A 29 5.78 -8.41 11.79
N ALA A 30 5.76 -9.39 12.69
CA ALA A 30 6.46 -10.66 12.50
C ALA A 30 5.79 -11.48 11.38
N LEU A 31 4.46 -11.51 11.38
CA LEU A 31 3.69 -12.21 10.34
C LEU A 31 3.88 -11.60 8.95
N PHE A 32 4.04 -10.28 8.82
CA PHE A 32 4.33 -9.67 7.52
C PHE A 32 5.62 -10.21 6.91
N LYS A 33 6.68 -10.38 7.72
CA LYS A 33 7.95 -10.92 7.24
C LYS A 33 7.81 -12.39 6.84
N THR A 34 7.19 -13.20 7.69
CA THR A 34 6.97 -14.64 7.42
C THR A 34 6.14 -14.85 6.16
N TYR A 35 5.01 -14.16 6.04
CA TYR A 35 4.11 -14.30 4.90
C TYR A 35 4.69 -13.75 3.61
N ALA A 36 5.53 -12.71 3.67
CA ALA A 36 6.23 -12.23 2.47
C ALA A 36 7.19 -13.30 1.93
N ALA A 37 7.94 -13.99 2.81
CA ALA A 37 8.81 -15.09 2.41
C ALA A 37 8.01 -16.26 1.82
N GLU A 38 6.96 -16.71 2.52
CA GLU A 38 6.09 -17.79 2.01
C GLU A 38 5.50 -17.49 0.64
N LEU A 39 4.99 -16.26 0.44
CA LEU A 39 4.40 -15.86 -0.84
C LEU A 39 5.44 -15.84 -1.97
N VAL A 40 6.67 -15.44 -1.70
CA VAL A 40 7.75 -15.47 -2.71
C VAL A 40 8.17 -16.90 -3.02
N ASP A 41 8.22 -17.78 -2.02
CA ASP A 41 8.57 -19.20 -2.18
C ASP A 41 7.56 -19.98 -3.02
N LEU A 42 6.29 -19.54 -3.04
CA LEU A 42 5.26 -20.08 -3.94
C LEU A 42 5.54 -19.74 -5.42
N ARG A 43 6.48 -18.84 -5.71
CA ARG A 43 6.84 -18.35 -7.05
C ARG A 43 5.62 -17.92 -7.88
N PRO A 44 4.78 -17.00 -7.36
CA PRO A 44 3.62 -16.49 -8.09
C PRO A 44 4.05 -15.62 -9.28
N ASP A 45 3.18 -15.49 -10.27
CA ASP A 45 3.38 -14.59 -11.41
C ASP A 45 3.29 -13.11 -11.02
N ALA A 46 2.51 -12.79 -9.97
CA ALA A 46 2.40 -11.46 -9.40
C ALA A 46 1.92 -11.52 -7.95
N ILE A 47 2.24 -10.48 -7.16
CA ILE A 47 1.83 -10.35 -5.76
C ILE A 47 1.02 -9.06 -5.58
N LEU A 48 -0.12 -9.15 -4.92
CA LEU A 48 -0.92 -7.99 -4.53
C LEU A 48 -0.66 -7.61 -3.06
N ALA A 49 -0.14 -6.41 -2.81
CA ALA A 49 0.14 -5.90 -1.47
C ALA A 49 -0.90 -4.83 -1.06
N SER A 50 -1.67 -5.07 0.01
CA SER A 50 -2.77 -4.17 0.40
C SER A 50 -2.46 -3.18 1.52
N THR A 51 -1.21 -3.11 2.00
CA THR A 51 -0.79 -2.15 3.04
C THR A 51 0.69 -1.80 2.89
N ALA A 52 1.11 -0.67 3.46
CA ALA A 52 2.51 -0.26 3.42
C ALA A 52 3.48 -1.24 4.11
N PRO A 53 3.16 -1.83 5.29
CA PRO A 53 4.02 -2.84 5.91
C PRO A 53 4.15 -4.11 5.06
N ALA A 54 3.06 -4.57 4.43
CA ALA A 54 3.11 -5.70 3.52
C ALA A 54 3.99 -5.43 2.31
N LEU A 55 3.85 -4.24 1.68
CA LEU A 55 4.67 -3.84 0.54
C LEU A 55 6.15 -3.76 0.92
N ALA A 56 6.47 -3.18 2.07
CA ALA A 56 7.84 -3.09 2.57
C ALA A 56 8.46 -4.47 2.82
N ALA A 57 7.71 -5.40 3.42
CA ALA A 57 8.18 -6.76 3.64
C ALA A 57 8.44 -7.49 2.32
N LEU A 58 7.53 -7.39 1.34
CA LEU A 58 7.69 -8.01 0.02
C LEU A 58 8.85 -7.43 -0.79
N GLN A 59 9.06 -6.10 -0.73
CA GLN A 59 10.18 -5.42 -1.38
C GLN A 59 11.54 -5.97 -0.90
N GLN A 60 11.64 -6.41 0.35
CA GLN A 60 12.85 -7.03 0.89
C GLN A 60 13.06 -8.48 0.45
N GLN A 61 11.98 -9.17 0.03
CA GLN A 61 12.03 -10.59 -0.32
C GLN A 61 12.23 -10.82 -1.83
N THR A 62 11.82 -9.88 -2.68
CA THR A 62 11.96 -10.04 -4.13
C THR A 62 12.10 -8.72 -4.87
N SER A 63 13.01 -8.71 -5.84
CA SER A 63 13.20 -7.63 -6.81
C SER A 63 12.78 -8.02 -8.22
N THR A 64 12.26 -9.24 -8.41
CA THR A 64 11.96 -9.83 -9.73
C THR A 64 10.48 -10.13 -9.93
N ILE A 65 9.79 -10.62 -8.90
CA ILE A 65 8.36 -10.94 -8.99
C ILE A 65 7.58 -9.61 -9.02
N PRO A 66 6.70 -9.36 -10.00
CA PRO A 66 5.89 -8.15 -10.04
C PRO A 66 5.04 -7.99 -8.77
N ILE A 67 5.13 -6.84 -8.12
CA ILE A 67 4.31 -6.48 -6.96
C ILE A 67 3.39 -5.32 -7.34
N VAL A 68 2.09 -5.54 -7.22
CA VAL A 68 1.07 -4.50 -7.37
C VAL A 68 0.59 -4.11 -5.97
N PHE A 69 0.68 -2.83 -5.61
CA PHE A 69 0.15 -2.35 -4.34
C PHE A 69 -1.18 -1.63 -4.47
N VAL A 70 -2.00 -1.76 -3.43
CA VAL A 70 -3.25 -1.01 -3.25
C VAL A 70 -3.30 -0.50 -1.81
N LEU A 71 -3.93 0.64 -1.58
CA LEU A 71 -4.12 1.21 -0.24
C LEU A 71 -2.81 1.56 0.50
N VAL A 72 -1.75 1.92 -0.24
CA VAL A 72 -0.51 2.44 0.35
C VAL A 72 -0.52 3.97 0.30
N PRO A 73 -0.53 4.66 1.46
CA PRO A 73 -0.43 6.11 1.50
C PRO A 73 1.03 6.57 1.38
N ASP A 74 1.25 7.56 0.51
CA ASP A 74 2.56 8.14 0.20
C ASP A 74 3.69 7.11 -0.02
N PRO A 75 3.60 6.26 -1.06
CA PRO A 75 4.61 5.24 -1.32
C PRO A 75 5.97 5.83 -1.74
N VAL A 76 5.99 7.07 -2.26
CA VAL A 76 7.22 7.78 -2.65
C VAL A 76 7.94 8.32 -1.41
N GLY A 77 7.24 9.04 -0.53
CA GLY A 77 7.83 9.58 0.70
C GLY A 77 8.30 8.48 1.67
N ARG A 78 7.72 7.28 1.58
CA ARG A 78 8.18 6.09 2.31
C ARG A 78 9.35 5.34 1.65
N GLY A 79 9.79 5.76 0.47
CA GLY A 79 10.86 5.11 -0.29
C GLY A 79 10.51 3.73 -0.86
N LEU A 80 9.22 3.39 -0.92
CA LEU A 80 8.75 2.10 -1.45
C LEU A 80 8.80 2.08 -2.98
N VAL A 81 8.68 3.25 -3.63
CA VAL A 81 8.86 3.45 -5.07
C VAL A 81 9.61 4.75 -5.34
N LYS A 82 10.30 4.87 -6.48
CA LYS A 82 11.04 6.09 -6.84
C LYS A 82 10.13 7.26 -7.19
N SER A 83 9.04 6.99 -7.91
CA SER A 83 8.01 7.98 -8.26
C SER A 83 6.71 7.26 -8.65
N LEU A 84 5.59 7.98 -8.66
CA LEU A 84 4.30 7.42 -9.10
C LEU A 84 4.28 7.13 -10.61
N ALA A 85 4.85 8.03 -11.43
CA ALA A 85 4.87 7.87 -12.89
C ALA A 85 5.88 6.80 -13.34
N ARG A 86 6.98 6.63 -12.60
CA ARG A 86 8.06 5.69 -12.89
C ARG A 86 8.57 5.08 -11.57
N PRO A 87 7.97 3.98 -11.10
CA PRO A 87 8.33 3.36 -9.82
C PRO A 87 9.78 2.85 -9.75
N GLY A 88 10.33 2.44 -10.90
CA GLY A 88 11.75 2.15 -11.08
C GLY A 88 12.25 0.77 -10.63
N GLY A 89 11.36 -0.22 -10.56
CA GLY A 89 11.64 -1.62 -10.23
C GLY A 89 10.45 -2.55 -10.56
N ASN A 90 10.33 -3.67 -9.87
CA ASN A 90 9.22 -4.64 -9.99
C ASN A 90 7.93 -4.21 -9.27
N ILE A 91 7.90 -3.03 -8.66
CA ILE A 91 6.76 -2.53 -7.87
C ILE A 91 5.97 -1.52 -8.68
N THR A 92 4.64 -1.67 -8.72
CA THR A 92 3.69 -0.71 -9.28
C THR A 92 2.40 -0.69 -8.45
N GLY A 93 1.45 0.19 -8.71
CA GLY A 93 0.16 0.15 -8.01
C GLY A 93 -0.57 1.48 -7.91
N PHE A 94 -1.49 1.53 -6.95
CA PHE A 94 -2.40 2.64 -6.72
C PHE A 94 -2.21 3.20 -5.31
N ALA A 95 -1.76 4.45 -5.24
CA ALA A 95 -1.69 5.19 -3.97
C ALA A 95 -3.10 5.57 -3.50
N SER A 96 -3.35 5.49 -2.20
CA SER A 96 -4.69 5.75 -1.63
C SER A 96 -4.96 7.22 -1.36
N TYR A 97 -3.93 7.96 -0.93
CA TYR A 97 -3.96 9.42 -0.81
C TYR A 97 -2.52 9.94 -0.64
N ASP A 98 -2.29 11.18 -1.05
CA ASP A 98 -1.06 11.94 -0.80
C ASP A 98 -1.33 13.11 0.16
N ALA A 99 -0.27 13.83 0.57
CA ALA A 99 -0.38 14.91 1.54
C ALA A 99 -1.31 16.05 1.14
N SER A 100 -1.61 16.24 -0.15
CA SER A 100 -2.52 17.30 -0.63
C SER A 100 -3.95 17.14 -0.11
N ILE A 101 -4.37 15.90 0.19
CA ILE A 101 -5.72 15.66 0.73
C ILE A 101 -5.90 16.31 2.10
N ILE A 102 -4.82 16.47 2.88
CA ILE A 102 -4.84 17.04 4.23
C ILE A 102 -5.35 18.48 4.20
N GLY A 103 -4.98 19.25 3.17
CA GLY A 103 -5.49 20.61 2.97
C GLY A 103 -7.00 20.63 2.83
N LYS A 104 -7.56 19.73 2.00
CA LYS A 104 -9.00 19.60 1.81
C LYS A 104 -9.74 19.16 3.08
N TRP A 105 -9.16 18.23 3.85
CA TRP A 105 -9.74 17.87 5.15
C TRP A 105 -9.76 19.05 6.13
N ALA A 106 -8.73 19.90 6.11
CA ALA A 106 -8.70 21.10 6.93
C ALA A 106 -9.69 22.18 6.48
N GLU A 107 -9.89 22.33 5.16
CA GLU A 107 -10.94 23.18 4.59
C GLU A 107 -12.32 22.71 5.03
N LEU A 108 -12.62 21.42 4.85
CA LEU A 108 -13.87 20.81 5.30
C LEU A 108 -14.10 20.96 6.80
N LEU A 109 -13.04 20.85 7.61
CA LEU A 109 -13.15 21.07 9.05
C LEU A 109 -13.53 22.51 9.40
N LYS A 110 -13.00 23.50 8.68
CA LYS A 110 -13.36 24.92 8.85
C LYS A 110 -14.79 25.20 8.39
N GLU A 111 -15.25 24.57 7.31
CA GLU A 111 -16.63 24.67 6.87
C GLU A 111 -17.60 24.09 7.91
N ALA A 112 -17.29 22.90 8.45
CA ALA A 112 -18.12 22.23 9.44
C ALA A 112 -18.10 22.94 10.81
N VAL A 113 -16.95 23.50 11.20
CA VAL A 113 -16.76 24.19 12.49
C VAL A 113 -15.99 25.51 12.27
N PRO A 114 -16.68 26.62 11.91
CA PRO A 114 -16.06 27.90 11.57
C PRO A 114 -15.20 28.54 12.67
N GLY A 115 -15.43 28.16 13.93
CA GLY A 115 -14.68 28.66 15.09
C GLY A 115 -13.41 27.88 15.45
N VAL A 116 -13.02 26.88 14.64
CA VAL A 116 -11.85 26.06 14.95
C VAL A 116 -10.56 26.87 14.80
N THR A 117 -9.89 27.16 15.92
CA THR A 117 -8.61 27.91 15.94
C THR A 117 -7.40 26.99 16.15
N ARG A 118 -7.63 25.75 16.62
CA ARG A 118 -6.61 24.74 16.86
C ARG A 118 -7.11 23.37 16.42
N ALA A 119 -6.33 22.71 15.57
CA ALA A 119 -6.50 21.31 15.22
C ALA A 119 -5.20 20.58 15.55
N SER A 120 -5.31 19.36 16.06
CA SER A 120 -4.15 18.50 16.34
C SER A 120 -4.34 17.17 15.64
N THR A 121 -3.26 16.63 15.08
CA THR A 121 -3.25 15.30 14.48
C THR A 121 -2.52 14.35 15.43
N ARG A 122 -3.07 13.15 15.63
CA ARG A 122 -2.37 12.08 16.32
C ARG A 122 -1.67 11.22 15.29
N THR A 123 -0.42 11.56 15.00
CA THR A 123 0.44 10.77 14.12
C THR A 123 1.37 9.90 14.97
N PRO A 124 1.47 8.57 14.74
CA PRO A 124 2.54 7.78 15.32
C PRO A 124 3.88 8.19 14.67
N LEU A 125 4.60 9.08 15.35
CA LEU A 125 6.00 9.47 15.22
C LEU A 125 6.66 9.30 13.83
N LEU A 126 6.61 10.37 13.01
CA LEU A 126 7.76 10.73 12.20
C LEU A 126 8.67 11.61 13.08
N ARG A 127 9.90 11.14 13.35
CA ARG A 127 10.93 11.95 14.00
C ARG A 127 11.01 13.30 13.30
N ARG A 128 10.83 14.38 14.08
CA ARG A 128 11.00 15.77 13.64
C ARG A 128 12.34 15.89 12.88
N ARG A 129 12.28 16.12 11.57
CA ARG A 129 13.32 16.90 10.90
C ARG A 129 12.89 18.35 11.00
N SER A 130 13.54 19.05 11.92
CA SER A 130 13.62 20.51 11.93
C SER A 130 14.22 20.96 10.60
N ILE A 131 13.49 21.81 9.88
CA ILE A 131 14.01 22.64 8.80
C ILE A 131 14.20 24.04 9.42
N PRO A 132 15.33 24.72 9.16
CA PRO A 132 15.68 26.01 9.78
C PRO A 132 14.68 27.14 9.51
#